data_AF-A0A0N0N2V0-F1
#
_entry.id   AF-A0A0N0N2V0-F1
#
_cell.length_a   1.000
_cell.length_b   1.000
_cell.length_c   1.000
_cell.angle_alpha   90.00
_cell.angle_beta   90.00
_cell.angle_gamma   90.00
#
_symmetry.space_group_name_H-M   'P 1'
#
loop_
_entity.id
_entity.type
_entity.pdbx_description
1 polymer ?
#
loop_
_entity_poly.entity_id
_entity_poly.type
_entity_poly.pdbx_seq_one_letter_code
_entity_poly.pdbx_strand_id
1 'polypeptide(L)' 'MTVWDSSTTLPAVQAPDPNRIGQHGLEIVMAVCRSFEVHREPVGKRIKATVVLTDDPGGDAAGRQVM' A
#
# COMPACT_ATOMS: atom_id res chain seq x y z
N MET A 1 9.05 -2.79 4.04
CA MET A 1 8.45 -4.02 4.60
C MET A 1 8.08 -4.99 3.48
N THR A 2 8.02 -6.28 3.79
CA THR A 2 7.60 -7.35 2.85
C THR A 2 6.61 -8.27 3.55
N VAL A 3 5.55 -8.67 2.85
CA VAL A 3 4.50 -9.57 3.33
C VAL A 3 4.27 -10.68 2.31
N TRP A 4 4.00 -11.88 2.79
CA TRP A 4 3.56 -13.02 2.00
C TRP A 4 2.09 -13.31 2.29
N ASP A 5 1.31 -13.54 1.23
CA ASP A 5 -0.10 -13.89 1.29
C ASP A 5 -0.32 -15.11 0.40
N SER A 6 -0.97 -16.14 0.92
CA SER A 6 -1.28 -17.37 0.19
C SER A 6 -2.36 -17.19 -0.89
N SER A 7 -3.08 -16.07 -0.88
CA SER A 7 -4.01 -15.70 -1.95
C SER A 7 -3.24 -15.32 -3.22
N THR A 8 -3.59 -15.97 -4.33
CA THR A 8 -3.02 -15.71 -5.66
C THR A 8 -3.60 -14.45 -6.33
N THR A 9 -4.70 -13.91 -5.78
CA THR A 9 -5.35 -12.70 -6.30
C THR A 9 -4.44 -11.49 -6.08
N LEU A 10 -4.10 -10.81 -7.17
CA LEU A 10 -3.31 -9.58 -7.10
C LEU A 10 -4.16 -8.42 -6.57
N PRO A 11 -3.57 -7.54 -5.75
CA PRO A 11 -4.26 -6.34 -5.30
C PRO A 11 -4.52 -5.41 -6.49
N ALA A 12 -5.72 -4.86 -6.55
CA ALA A 12 -6.15 -3.94 -7.60
C ALA A 12 -6.82 -2.72 -6.96
N VAL A 13 -6.55 -1.54 -7.53
CA VAL A 13 -7.28 -0.31 -7.18
C VAL A 13 -8.64 -0.40 -7.87
N GLN A 14 -9.70 -0.19 -7.11
CA GLN A 14 -11.05 -0.19 -7.64
C GLN A 14 -11.53 1.24 -7.84
N ALA A 15 -12.39 1.45 -8.85
CA ALA A 15 -12.95 2.77 -9.13
C ALA A 15 -13.76 3.28 -7.93
N PRO A 16 -13.70 4.57 -7.54
CA PRO A 16 -14.41 5.10 -6.37
C PRO A 16 -15.90 4.75 -6.35
N ASP A 17 -16.43 4.35 -5.19
CA ASP A 17 -17.85 4.06 -4.98
C ASP A 17 -18.25 4.53 -3.59
N PRO A 18 -19.13 5.56 -3.49
CA PRO A 18 -19.52 6.13 -2.21
C PRO A 18 -20.36 5.17 -1.34
N ASN A 19 -20.93 4.11 -1.91
CA ASN A 19 -21.71 3.12 -1.15
C ASN A 19 -20.88 1.90 -0.72
N ARG A 20 -19.61 1.81 -1.13
CA ARG A 20 -18.75 0.67 -0.80
C ARG A 20 -18.04 0.87 0.53
N ILE A 21 -18.16 -0.12 1.40
CA ILE A 21 -17.41 -0.18 2.65
C ILE A 21 -16.11 -0.95 2.41
N GLY A 22 -14.96 -0.29 2.60
CA GLY A 22 -13.63 -0.89 2.51
C GLY A 22 -12.98 -0.84 1.13
N GLN A 23 -11.93 -1.67 0.92
CA GLN A 23 -11.14 -1.75 -0.33
C GLN A 23 -10.29 -0.51 -0.67
N HIS A 24 -10.15 0.43 0.27
CA HIS A 24 -9.27 1.62 0.13
C HIS A 24 -7.84 1.37 0.62
N GLY A 25 -7.55 0.19 1.19
CA GLY A 25 -6.24 -0.09 1.78
C GLY A 25 -5.10 0.07 0.78
N LEU A 26 -5.31 -0.36 -0.48
CA LEU A 26 -4.29 -0.20 -1.52
C LEU A 26 -4.09 1.27 -1.92
N GLU A 27 -5.15 2.08 -1.94
CA GLU A 27 -5.06 3.51 -2.24
C GLU A 27 -4.16 4.23 -1.22
N ILE A 28 -4.35 3.92 0.07
CA ILE A 28 -3.52 4.45 1.16
C ILE A 28 -2.06 4.01 0.96
N VAL A 29 -1.83 2.72 0.71
CA VAL A 29 -0.48 2.19 0.50
C VAL A 29 0.21 2.88 -0.67
N MET A 30 -0.50 3.09 -1.78
CA MET A 30 0.04 3.79 -2.96
C MET A 30 0.32 5.27 -2.70
N ALA A 31 -0.45 5.91 -1.81
CA ALA A 31 -0.22 7.31 -1.45
C ALA A 31 1.02 7.51 -0.54
N VAL A 32 1.29 6.57 0.38
CA VAL A 32 2.35 6.74 1.39
C VAL A 32 3.68 6.08 1.02
N CYS A 33 3.67 5.06 0.15
CA CYS A 33 4.87 4.31 -0.17
C CYS A 33 5.68 4.98 -1.29
N ARG A 34 7.00 5.02 -1.11
CA ARG A 34 7.96 5.39 -2.16
C ARG A 34 7.97 4.37 -3.30
N SER A 35 7.80 3.09 -2.99
CA SER A 35 7.72 2.04 -4.00
C SER A 35 6.81 0.91 -3.54
N PHE A 36 6.09 0.31 -4.48
CA PHE A 36 5.22 -0.82 -4.25
C PHE A 36 5.45 -1.88 -5.33
N GLU A 37 5.74 -3.12 -4.92
CA GLU A 37 6.02 -4.24 -5.81
C GLU A 37 5.15 -5.44 -5.41
N VAL A 38 4.61 -6.14 -6.39
CA VAL A 38 3.92 -7.42 -6.18
C VAL A 38 4.52 -8.47 -7.09
N HIS A 39 4.97 -9.56 -6.48
CA HIS A 39 5.51 -10.72 -7.17
C HIS A 39 4.58 -11.90 -6.95
N ARG A 40 4.19 -12.59 -8.03
CA ARG A 40 3.45 -13.85 -7.93
C ARG A 40 4.41 -14.95 -7.48
N GLU A 41 3.95 -15.75 -6.53
CA GLU A 41 4.68 -16.91 -6.01
C GLU A 41 3.86 -18.18 -6.28
N PRO A 42 4.46 -19.39 -6.30
CA PRO A 42 3.75 -20.62 -6.65
C PRO A 42 2.48 -20.88 -5.82
N VAL A 43 2.45 -20.43 -4.56
CA VAL A 43 1.35 -20.63 -3.61
C VAL A 43 0.76 -19.32 -3.10
N GLY A 44 0.89 -18.23 -3.87
CA GLY A 44 0.33 -16.94 -3.46
C GLY A 44 1.05 -15.75 -4.09
N LYS A 45 1.37 -14.75 -3.27
CA LYS A 45 2.09 -13.56 -3.68
C LYS A 45 2.99 -13.01 -2.57
N ARG A 46 4.02 -12.29 -2.99
CA ARG A 46 4.89 -11.49 -2.14
C ARG A 46 4.71 -10.03 -2.48
N ILE A 47 4.35 -9.24 -1.48
CA ILE A 47 4.16 -7.79 -1.61
C ILE A 47 5.30 -7.09 -0.88
N LYS A 48 5.92 -6.11 -1.53
CA LYS A 48 6.96 -5.27 -0.94
C LYS A 48 6.55 -3.81 -1.05
N ALA A 49 6.63 -3.12 0.09
CA ALA A 49 6.34 -1.70 0.20
C ALA A 49 7.53 -1.00 0.84
N THR A 50 8.02 0.05 0.20
CA THR A 50 9.08 0.92 0.74
C THR A 50 8.45 2.21 1.20
N VAL A 51 8.63 2.57 2.46
CA VAL A 51 8.12 3.81 3.05
C VAL A 51 9.32 4.62 3.52
N VAL A 52 9.25 5.94 3.40
CA VAL A 52 10.28 6.83 3.95
C VAL A 52 10.02 6.97 5.45
N LEU A 53 11.05 6.78 6.26
CA LEU A 53 10.99 7.06 7.69
C LEU A 53 11.60 8.44 7.92
N THR A 54 10.93 9.29 8.69
CA THR A 54 11.54 10.53 9.22
C THR A 54 12.26 10.21 10.52
N ASP A 55 13.49 10.68 10.64
CA ASP A 55 14.31 10.54 11.86
C ASP A 55 13.92 11.53 12.98
N ASP A 56 12.86 12.34 12.81
CA ASP A 56 12.45 13.36 13.77
C ASP A 56 11.23 12.93 14.60
N PRO A 57 11.26 12.97 15.95
CA PRO A 57 10.12 12.69 16.81
C PRO A 57 8.98 13.73 16.70
N GLY A 58 9.13 14.78 15.87
CA GLY A 58 8.09 15.74 15.47
C GLY A 58 7.43 15.45 14.10
N GLY A 59 7.95 14.49 13.33
CA GLY A 59 7.18 13.56 12.48
C GLY A 59 6.28 14.08 11.35
N ASP A 60 6.74 14.96 10.46
CA ASP A 60 6.05 15.21 9.18
C ASP A 60 6.71 14.48 8.00
N ALA A 61 6.42 13.17 7.84
CA ALA A 61 6.57 12.45 6.57
C ALA A 61 5.41 11.49 6.23
N ALA A 62 4.25 11.66 6.87
CA ALA A 62 3.00 11.03 6.44
C ALA A 62 1.90 12.05 6.08
N GLY A 63 2.21 13.36 6.08
CA GLY A 63 1.21 14.44 6.01
C GLY A 63 1.23 15.34 4.77
N ARG A 64 2.06 15.09 3.74
CA ARG A 64 2.11 16.02 2.59
C ARG A 64 1.02 15.70 1.55
N GLN A 65 -0.21 16.09 1.85
CA GLN A 65 -1.20 16.37 0.80
C GLN A 65 -0.97 17.81 0.35
N VAL A 66 -0.40 17.98 -0.85
CA VAL A 66 -0.25 19.30 -1.47
C VAL A 66 -1.64 19.73 -1.97
N MET A 67 -2.16 20.82 -1.41
CA MET A 67 -3.09 21.73 -2.07
C MET A 67 -2.38 23.08 -2.22
#